data_AF-A0A7T5BUF0-F1
#
_entry.id   AF-A0A7T5BUF0-F1
#
_cell.length_a   1.000
_cell.length_b   1.000
_cell.length_c   1.000
_cell.angle_alpha   90.00
_cell.angle_beta   90.00
_cell.angle_gamma   90.00
#
_symmetry.space_group_name_H-M   'P 1'
#
loop_
_entity.id
_entity.type
_entity.pdbx_description
1 polymer ?
#
loop_
_entity_poly.entity_id
_entity_poly.type
_entity_poly.pdbx_seq_one_letter_code
_entity_poly.pdbx_strand_id
1 'polypeptide(L)'
;MKLKVKVKDFDLGVSITKIDIPEESTVDFLLGKLLQEGLIFESYLPTMKVNGYSYGEMHKLKTNSLFHGFEKVVMASDRVELTLTQKRNESGHKAGQLLLDYSQLVNVIDKFKAEEKDPETLYGTVFFIQQEKHQYLVRYEEHGFEFYHFKLQYENAFKDEDRFPFLILELKTKEELTKSELKWIRTIMFPAKDRINPIIHLEVSKLNQGIIDELTTLVHRVMVVIGKFQRNKTDFVKENKLPSYVQLNEKNSIGFVDMGQLERIVERSTK
;
A
#
# COMPACT_ATOMS: atom_id res chain seq x y z
N MET A 1 -3.45 -16.36 -14.81
CA MET A 1 -2.62 -16.61 -13.61
C MET A 1 -2.65 -18.07 -13.19
N LYS A 2 -1.49 -18.59 -12.72
CA LYS A 2 -1.31 -19.94 -12.18
C LYS A 2 -1.37 -19.92 -10.66
N LEU A 3 -2.36 -20.59 -10.08
CA LEU A 3 -2.51 -20.70 -8.64
C LEU A 3 -2.23 -22.13 -8.18
N LYS A 4 -1.43 -22.28 -7.13
CA LYS A 4 -1.41 -23.48 -6.29
C LYS A 4 -2.46 -23.27 -5.21
N VAL A 5 -3.48 -24.12 -5.17
CA VAL A 5 -4.52 -24.11 -4.15
C VAL A 5 -4.27 -25.28 -3.22
N LYS A 6 -4.10 -25.00 -1.94
CA LYS A 6 -4.16 -26.01 -0.88
C LYS A 6 -5.51 -25.87 -0.20
N VAL A 7 -6.30 -26.94 -0.23
CA VAL A 7 -7.55 -27.05 0.49
C VAL A 7 -7.31 -27.89 1.73
N LYS A 8 -7.67 -27.38 2.89
CA LYS A 8 -7.74 -28.13 4.14
C LYS A 8 -9.22 -28.17 4.53
N ASP A 9 -9.89 -29.24 4.17
CA ASP A 9 -11.23 -29.56 4.65
C ASP A 9 -11.07 -30.27 6.00
N PHE A 10 -11.76 -29.78 7.03
CA PHE A 10 -11.58 -30.32 8.39
C PHE A 10 -12.16 -31.73 8.56
N ASP A 11 -13.04 -32.17 7.66
CA ASP A 11 -13.67 -33.49 7.68
C ASP A 11 -13.02 -34.46 6.68
N LEU A 12 -12.54 -33.95 5.54
CA LEU A 12 -12.04 -34.77 4.41
C LEU A 12 -10.51 -34.73 4.25
N GLY A 13 -9.82 -33.86 4.99
CA GLY A 13 -8.37 -33.76 4.99
C GLY A 13 -7.80 -32.71 4.04
N VAL A 14 -6.55 -32.90 3.59
CA VAL A 14 -5.81 -31.89 2.84
C VAL A 14 -5.63 -32.32 1.39
N SER A 15 -5.98 -31.45 0.45
CA SER A 15 -5.68 -31.59 -0.97
C SER A 15 -4.88 -30.39 -1.49
N ILE A 16 -4.07 -30.63 -2.52
CA ILE A 16 -3.27 -29.58 -3.17
C ILE A 16 -3.40 -29.73 -4.67
N THR A 17 -3.95 -28.71 -5.32
CA THR A 17 -4.15 -28.66 -6.76
C THR A 17 -3.47 -27.43 -7.35
N LYS A 18 -3.22 -27.47 -8.66
CA LYS A 18 -2.83 -26.29 -9.44
C LYS A 18 -3.95 -25.96 -10.41
N ILE A 19 -4.41 -24.72 -10.39
CA ILE A 19 -5.44 -24.22 -11.30
C ILE A 19 -4.90 -23.05 -12.11
N ASP A 20 -5.33 -23.02 -13.37
CA ASP A 20 -5.17 -21.89 -14.26
C ASP A 20 -6.49 -21.12 -14.30
N ILE A 21 -6.44 -19.83 -13.95
CA ILE A 21 -7.57 -18.91 -14.06
C ILE A 21 -7.16 -17.67 -14.88
N PRO A 22 -8.05 -17.07 -15.67
CA PRO A 22 -7.76 -15.80 -16.34
C PRO A 22 -7.38 -14.70 -15.34
N GLU A 23 -6.46 -13.79 -15.70
CA GLU A 23 -5.98 -12.73 -14.78
C GLU A 23 -7.08 -11.77 -14.34
N GLU A 24 -8.04 -11.51 -15.22
CA GLU A 24 -9.19 -10.65 -14.99
C GLU A 24 -10.40 -11.39 -14.40
N SER A 25 -10.25 -12.67 -14.03
CA SER A 25 -11.35 -13.47 -13.49
C SER A 25 -11.72 -13.06 -12.06
N THR A 26 -13.00 -13.23 -11.72
CA THR A 26 -13.52 -12.92 -10.39
C THR A 26 -13.27 -14.05 -9.39
N VAL A 27 -13.38 -13.74 -8.10
CA VAL A 27 -13.33 -14.74 -7.02
C VAL A 27 -14.42 -15.79 -7.22
N ASP A 28 -15.61 -15.39 -7.67
CA ASP A 28 -16.69 -16.33 -7.99
C ASP A 28 -16.28 -17.34 -9.06
N PHE A 29 -15.57 -16.90 -10.11
CA PHE A 29 -15.04 -17.80 -11.14
C PHE A 29 -14.02 -18.81 -10.57
N LEU A 30 -13.12 -18.35 -9.69
CA LEU A 30 -12.18 -19.21 -8.98
C LEU A 30 -12.92 -20.26 -8.14
N LEU A 31 -13.88 -19.84 -7.32
CA LEU A 31 -14.62 -20.71 -6.43
C LEU A 31 -15.49 -21.70 -7.22
N GLY A 32 -16.10 -21.26 -8.32
CA GLY A 32 -16.82 -22.11 -9.26
C GLY A 32 -15.93 -23.21 -9.86
N LYS A 33 -14.67 -22.91 -10.19
CA LYS A 33 -13.71 -23.94 -10.61
C LYS A 33 -13.41 -24.95 -9.51
N LEU A 34 -13.20 -24.49 -8.28
CA LEU A 34 -12.94 -25.39 -7.15
C LEU A 34 -14.16 -26.29 -6.85
N LEU A 35 -15.38 -25.78 -7.03
CA LEU A 35 -16.62 -26.57 -6.95
C LEU A 35 -16.69 -27.63 -8.06
N GLN A 36 -16.43 -27.24 -9.31
CA GLN A 36 -16.44 -28.16 -10.46
C GLN A 36 -15.41 -29.28 -10.33
N GLU A 37 -14.25 -28.99 -9.77
CA GLU A 37 -13.20 -29.99 -9.48
C GLU A 37 -13.49 -30.82 -8.22
N GLY A 38 -14.61 -30.58 -7.53
CA GLY A 38 -15.01 -31.30 -6.32
C GLY A 38 -14.07 -31.06 -5.12
N LEU A 39 -13.34 -29.94 -5.12
CA LEU A 39 -12.37 -29.60 -4.09
C LEU A 39 -13.00 -28.88 -2.89
N ILE A 40 -14.13 -28.22 -3.10
CA ILE A 40 -14.97 -27.60 -2.07
C ILE A 40 -16.44 -27.89 -2.36
N PHE A 41 -17.33 -27.64 -1.39
CA PHE A 41 -18.77 -27.78 -1.55
C PHE A 41 -19.49 -26.45 -1.51
N GLU A 42 -20.62 -26.34 -2.22
CA GLU A 42 -21.39 -25.10 -2.35
C GLU A 42 -21.88 -24.58 -0.98
N SER A 43 -22.16 -25.50 -0.06
CA SER A 43 -22.53 -25.20 1.33
C SER A 43 -21.49 -24.39 2.10
N TYR A 44 -20.22 -24.38 1.68
CA TYR A 44 -19.15 -23.65 2.36
C TYR A 44 -19.04 -22.18 1.92
N LEU A 45 -19.58 -21.84 0.75
CA LEU A 45 -19.40 -20.51 0.16
C LEU A 45 -19.99 -19.38 1.02
N PRO A 46 -21.22 -19.47 1.56
CA PRO A 46 -21.84 -18.35 2.28
C PRO A 46 -21.08 -17.90 3.53
N THR A 47 -20.35 -18.81 4.20
CA THR A 47 -19.59 -18.53 5.42
C THR A 47 -18.12 -18.21 5.16
N MET A 48 -17.68 -18.30 3.90
CA MET A 48 -16.28 -18.11 3.54
C MET A 48 -15.88 -16.63 3.63
N LYS A 49 -14.71 -16.39 4.21
CA LYS A 49 -14.13 -15.07 4.43
C LYS A 49 -12.69 -15.02 3.97
N VAL A 50 -12.24 -13.83 3.57
CA VAL A 50 -10.85 -13.56 3.20
C VAL A 50 -10.50 -12.13 3.59
N ASN A 51 -9.42 -11.92 4.33
CA ASN A 51 -8.92 -10.59 4.69
C ASN A 51 -10.01 -9.61 5.20
N GLY A 52 -10.99 -10.11 5.96
CA GLY A 52 -12.12 -9.32 6.47
C GLY A 52 -13.33 -9.21 5.55
N TYR A 53 -13.23 -9.56 4.27
CA TYR A 53 -14.35 -9.63 3.34
C TYR A 53 -15.21 -10.88 3.59
N SER A 54 -16.53 -10.70 3.62
CA SER A 54 -17.51 -11.77 3.50
C SER A 54 -17.65 -12.24 2.04
N TYR A 55 -18.22 -13.43 1.83
CA TYR A 55 -18.54 -13.94 0.48
C TYR A 55 -19.34 -12.94 -0.36
N GLY A 56 -20.34 -12.28 0.24
CA GLY A 56 -21.17 -11.27 -0.42
C GLY A 56 -20.37 -10.08 -0.96
N GLU A 57 -19.23 -9.78 -0.38
CA GLU A 57 -18.36 -8.67 -0.79
C GLU A 57 -17.26 -9.14 -1.75
N MET A 58 -16.67 -10.32 -1.51
CA MET A 58 -15.52 -10.79 -2.29
C MET A 58 -15.89 -11.43 -3.63
N HIS A 59 -17.07 -12.03 -3.79
CA HIS A 59 -17.38 -12.86 -4.98
C HIS A 59 -17.25 -12.09 -6.30
N LYS A 60 -17.51 -10.78 -6.31
CA LYS A 60 -17.37 -9.90 -7.49
C LYS A 60 -15.98 -9.30 -7.68
N LEU A 61 -15.09 -9.43 -6.69
CA LEU A 61 -13.74 -8.91 -6.79
C LEU A 61 -12.95 -9.72 -7.82
N LYS A 62 -11.96 -9.09 -8.45
CA LYS A 62 -10.98 -9.81 -9.25
C LYS A 62 -10.17 -10.72 -8.33
N THR A 63 -9.89 -11.95 -8.75
CA THR A 63 -9.15 -12.93 -7.94
C THR A 63 -7.77 -12.41 -7.56
N ASN A 64 -7.11 -11.65 -8.43
CA ASN A 64 -5.82 -11.01 -8.15
C ASN A 64 -5.87 -10.04 -6.95
N SER A 65 -7.03 -9.47 -6.66
CA SER A 65 -7.19 -8.45 -5.63
C SER A 65 -7.16 -9.07 -4.24
N LEU A 66 -7.53 -10.36 -4.12
CA LEU A 66 -7.46 -11.12 -2.87
C LEU A 66 -6.04 -11.22 -2.31
N PHE A 67 -5.04 -11.18 -3.19
CA PHE A 67 -3.65 -11.36 -2.80
C PHE A 67 -3.09 -10.11 -2.10
N HIS A 68 -3.68 -8.92 -2.28
CA HIS A 68 -3.25 -7.65 -1.69
C HIS A 68 -1.74 -7.33 -1.74
N GLY A 69 -0.94 -8.04 -2.56
CA GLY A 69 0.51 -7.80 -2.68
C GLY A 69 1.34 -8.97 -2.18
N PHE A 70 0.69 -9.95 -1.56
CA PHE A 70 1.28 -11.17 -1.06
C PHE A 70 1.15 -12.28 -2.08
N GLU A 71 2.13 -13.17 -2.13
CA GLU A 71 2.05 -14.36 -3.00
C GLU A 71 1.01 -15.37 -2.52
N LYS A 72 0.53 -15.20 -1.29
CA LYS A 72 -0.32 -16.14 -0.59
C LYS A 72 -1.49 -15.41 0.04
N VAL A 73 -2.69 -15.92 -0.17
CA VAL A 73 -3.90 -15.51 0.55
C VAL A 73 -4.57 -16.73 1.15
N VAL A 74 -5.17 -16.56 2.32
CA VAL A 74 -5.94 -17.60 3.00
C VAL A 74 -7.40 -17.17 3.03
N MET A 75 -8.27 -17.98 2.44
CA MET A 75 -9.71 -17.88 2.57
C MET A 75 -10.16 -18.99 3.51
N ALA A 76 -11.04 -18.71 4.46
CA ALA A 76 -11.48 -19.70 5.41
C ALA A 76 -12.98 -19.60 5.68
N SER A 77 -13.58 -20.74 5.95
CA SER A 77 -14.88 -20.90 6.58
C SER A 77 -14.70 -21.70 7.88
N ASP A 78 -15.80 -21.98 8.55
CA ASP A 78 -15.86 -22.91 9.68
C ASP A 78 -15.49 -24.36 9.32
N ARG A 79 -15.52 -24.73 8.03
CA ARG A 79 -15.30 -26.12 7.57
C ARG A 79 -14.10 -26.33 6.66
N VAL A 80 -13.66 -25.28 5.97
CA VAL A 80 -12.56 -25.38 5.02
C VAL A 80 -11.64 -24.16 5.08
N GLU A 81 -10.34 -24.41 4.98
CA GLU A 81 -9.31 -23.40 4.78
C GLU A 81 -8.66 -23.57 3.39
N LEU A 82 -8.75 -22.53 2.57
CA LEU A 82 -8.16 -22.43 1.24
C LEU A 82 -6.94 -21.53 1.30
N THR A 83 -5.76 -22.12 1.15
CA THR A 83 -4.53 -21.38 0.91
C THR A 83 -4.33 -21.27 -0.60
N LEU A 84 -4.48 -20.07 -1.16
CA LEU A 84 -4.12 -19.78 -2.55
C LEU A 84 -2.69 -19.26 -2.58
N THR A 85 -1.85 -19.79 -3.48
CA THR A 85 -0.49 -19.31 -3.70
C THR A 85 -0.28 -19.04 -5.19
N GLN A 86 0.03 -17.79 -5.54
CA GLN A 86 0.36 -17.42 -6.91
C GLN A 86 1.76 -17.93 -7.24
N LYS A 87 1.87 -18.81 -8.24
CA LYS A 87 3.19 -19.23 -8.72
C LYS A 87 3.80 -18.11 -9.55
N ARG A 88 5.02 -17.67 -9.19
CA ARG A 88 5.83 -16.80 -10.05
C ARG A 88 6.04 -17.49 -11.40
N ASN A 89 5.72 -16.80 -12.50
CA ASN A 89 6.27 -17.16 -13.80
C ASN A 89 7.76 -16.80 -13.75
N GLU A 90 8.64 -17.79 -13.63
CA GLU A 90 10.09 -17.60 -13.72
C GLU A 90 10.54 -17.21 -15.14
N SER A 91 9.65 -17.30 -16.13
CA SER A 91 9.81 -16.75 -17.47
C SER A 91 9.14 -15.37 -17.58
N GLY A 92 9.87 -14.33 -17.18
CA GLY A 92 9.41 -12.94 -17.32
C GLY A 92 10.24 -11.89 -16.59
N HIS A 93 11.53 -12.15 -16.34
CA HIS A 93 12.45 -11.09 -15.91
C HIS A 93 12.62 -10.07 -17.03
N LYS A 94 12.30 -8.79 -16.74
CA LYS A 94 12.45 -7.58 -17.58
C LYS A 94 11.40 -7.36 -18.68
N ALA A 95 10.16 -7.01 -18.31
CA ALA A 95 9.27 -6.19 -19.15
C ALA A 95 8.06 -5.66 -18.35
N GLY A 96 8.33 -4.90 -17.29
CA GLY A 96 7.37 -3.99 -16.65
C GLY A 96 7.79 -2.51 -16.80
N GLN A 97 8.86 -2.24 -17.57
CA GLN A 97 9.15 -0.92 -18.13
C GLN A 97 8.16 -0.65 -19.27
N LEU A 98 6.87 -0.50 -18.93
CA LEU A 98 6.08 0.50 -19.65
C LEU A 98 6.54 1.87 -19.14
N LEU A 99 6.57 2.85 -20.03
CA LEU A 99 7.05 4.22 -19.85
C LEU A 99 6.27 4.98 -18.76
N LEU A 100 6.45 4.59 -17.50
CA LEU A 100 5.93 5.34 -16.38
C LEU A 100 6.76 6.61 -16.22
N ASP A 101 6.09 7.74 -16.05
CA ASP A 101 6.71 9.03 -15.89
C ASP A 101 6.96 9.31 -14.40
N TYR A 102 8.24 9.30 -14.02
CA TYR A 102 8.70 9.59 -12.66
C TYR A 102 9.18 11.04 -12.50
N SER A 103 9.15 11.84 -13.57
CA SER A 103 9.75 13.18 -13.57
C SER A 103 9.21 14.07 -12.46
N GLN A 104 7.90 14.02 -12.22
CA GLN A 104 7.26 14.78 -11.16
C GLN A 104 7.62 14.26 -9.77
N LEU A 105 7.69 12.94 -9.58
CA LEU A 105 8.11 12.34 -8.31
C LEU A 105 9.54 12.78 -7.97
N VAL A 106 10.47 12.65 -8.91
CA VAL A 106 11.86 13.06 -8.74
C VAL A 106 11.96 14.54 -8.40
N ASN A 107 11.27 15.41 -9.15
CA ASN A 107 11.25 16.85 -8.91
C ASN A 107 10.68 17.22 -7.52
N VAL A 108 9.62 16.54 -7.08
CA VAL A 108 9.04 16.77 -5.76
C VAL A 108 10.01 16.32 -4.66
N ILE A 109 10.70 15.20 -4.82
CA ILE A 109 11.71 14.73 -3.85
C ILE A 109 12.89 15.70 -3.78
N ASP A 110 13.38 16.15 -4.93
CA ASP A 110 14.47 17.14 -4.99
C ASP A 110 14.09 18.43 -4.25
N LYS A 111 12.87 18.95 -4.49
CA LYS A 111 12.37 20.14 -3.78
C LYS A 111 12.19 19.89 -2.29
N PHE A 112 11.60 18.74 -1.93
CA PHE A 112 11.39 18.36 -0.54
C PHE A 112 12.73 18.36 0.21
N LYS A 113 13.76 17.72 -0.35
CA LYS A 113 15.10 17.63 0.25
C LYS A 113 15.84 18.97 0.24
N ALA A 114 15.59 19.85 -0.72
CA ALA A 114 16.15 21.20 -0.71
C ALA A 114 15.52 22.12 0.35
N GLU A 115 14.23 21.92 0.67
CA GLU A 115 13.51 22.70 1.68
C GLU A 115 13.60 22.13 3.10
N GLU A 116 14.07 20.88 3.22
CA GLU A 116 14.24 20.18 4.48
C GLU A 116 15.27 20.88 5.38
N LYS A 117 14.83 21.26 6.59
CA LYS A 117 15.66 21.87 7.63
C LYS A 117 15.47 21.07 8.91
N ASP A 118 16.58 20.71 9.54
CA ASP A 118 16.62 19.94 10.79
C ASP A 118 15.76 18.66 10.74
N PRO A 119 16.03 17.76 9.78
CA PRO A 119 15.17 16.61 9.47
C PRO A 119 14.93 15.67 10.64
N GLU A 120 15.93 15.54 11.53
CA GLU A 120 15.86 14.71 12.74
C GLU A 120 14.70 15.10 13.66
N THR A 121 14.28 16.37 13.64
CA THR A 121 13.14 16.85 14.43
C THR A 121 11.78 16.45 13.84
N LEU A 122 11.77 15.98 12.59
CA LEU A 122 10.57 15.61 11.85
C LEU A 122 10.40 14.09 11.74
N TYR A 123 11.45 13.30 11.94
CA TYR A 123 11.38 11.85 11.86
C TYR A 123 10.39 11.27 12.88
N GLY A 124 9.68 10.22 12.46
CA GLY A 124 8.56 9.62 13.18
C GLY A 124 7.25 10.42 13.11
N THR A 125 7.23 11.62 12.54
CA THR A 125 6.01 12.43 12.46
C THR A 125 5.01 11.80 11.50
N VAL A 126 3.78 11.59 11.99
CA VAL A 126 2.65 11.10 11.19
C VAL A 126 1.79 12.28 10.75
N PHE A 127 1.62 12.40 9.43
CA PHE A 127 0.80 13.41 8.79
C PHE A 127 -0.54 12.81 8.36
N PHE A 128 -1.63 13.53 8.59
CA PHE A 128 -2.94 13.17 8.03
C PHE A 128 -3.17 13.95 6.73
N ILE A 129 -3.32 13.21 5.62
CA ILE A 129 -3.51 13.79 4.29
C ILE A 129 -4.86 13.34 3.75
N GLN A 130 -5.75 14.31 3.52
CA GLN A 130 -7.03 14.09 2.85
C GLN A 130 -7.09 14.85 1.53
N GLN A 131 -7.44 14.13 0.47
CA GLN A 131 -7.66 14.68 -0.85
C GLN A 131 -8.99 14.17 -1.41
N GLU A 132 -9.97 15.07 -1.45
CA GLU A 132 -11.35 14.74 -1.75
C GLU A 132 -11.87 13.60 -0.84
N LYS A 133 -12.07 12.40 -1.41
CA LYS A 133 -12.54 11.21 -0.70
C LYS A 133 -11.42 10.32 -0.17
N HIS A 134 -10.18 10.53 -0.61
CA HIS A 134 -9.05 9.70 -0.22
C HIS A 134 -8.40 10.24 1.04
N GLN A 135 -8.10 9.34 1.98
CA GLN A 135 -7.54 9.66 3.29
C GLN A 135 -6.35 8.75 3.57
N TYR A 136 -5.22 9.36 3.90
CA TYR A 136 -3.95 8.69 4.14
C TYR A 136 -3.32 9.16 5.44
N LEU A 137 -2.57 8.26 6.06
CA LEU A 137 -1.53 8.64 7.01
C LEU A 137 -0.19 8.46 6.31
N VAL A 138 0.67 9.45 6.42
CA VAL A 138 2.03 9.41 5.88
C VAL A 138 2.98 9.62 7.03
N ARG A 139 3.85 8.65 7.29
CA ARG A 139 4.86 8.76 8.34
C ARG A 139 6.19 9.10 7.68
N TYR A 140 6.83 10.16 8.17
CA TYR A 140 8.14 10.56 7.68
C TYR A 140 9.23 9.95 8.56
N GLU A 141 10.15 9.22 7.93
CA GLU A 141 11.21 8.45 8.58
C GLU A 141 12.58 8.88 8.05
N GLU A 142 13.65 8.50 8.76
CA GLU A 142 15.03 8.85 8.38
C GLU A 142 15.36 8.48 6.93
N HIS A 143 14.87 7.33 6.49
CA HIS A 143 15.15 6.80 5.17
C HIS A 143 14.03 7.06 4.15
N GLY A 144 12.99 7.84 4.47
CA GLY A 144 11.95 8.18 3.50
C GLY A 144 10.54 8.23 4.09
N PHE A 145 9.58 7.66 3.37
CA PHE A 145 8.16 7.78 3.70
C PHE A 145 7.48 6.41 3.76
N GLU A 146 6.66 6.24 4.79
CA GLU A 146 5.74 5.11 4.91
C GLU A 146 4.31 5.61 4.68
N PHE A 147 3.55 4.91 3.83
CA PHE A 147 2.19 5.30 3.47
C PHE A 147 1.17 4.29 3.97
N TYR A 148 0.08 4.81 4.54
CA TYR A 148 -0.98 4.03 5.16
C TYR A 148 -2.35 4.51 4.66
N HIS A 149 -3.23 3.58 4.31
CA HIS A 149 -4.64 3.91 4.11
C HIS A 149 -5.26 4.23 5.47
N PHE A 150 -5.78 5.45 5.63
CA PHE A 150 -6.24 5.96 6.94
C PHE A 150 -7.22 5.01 7.63
N LYS A 151 -8.24 4.52 6.90
CA LYS A 151 -9.28 3.67 7.50
C LYS A 151 -8.83 2.25 7.82
N LEU A 152 -7.90 1.71 7.04
CA LEU A 152 -7.50 0.30 7.11
C LEU A 152 -6.29 0.08 8.01
N GLN A 153 -5.43 1.09 8.11
CA GLN A 153 -4.11 0.98 8.71
C GLN A 153 -3.87 2.07 9.76
N TYR A 154 -4.95 2.64 10.33
CA TYR A 154 -4.86 3.69 11.35
C TYR A 154 -3.88 3.31 12.46
N GLU A 155 -4.14 2.22 13.18
CA GLU A 155 -3.28 1.77 14.29
C GLU A 155 -1.86 1.43 13.82
N ASN A 156 -1.70 0.86 12.63
CA ASN A 156 -0.40 0.48 12.10
C ASN A 156 0.53 1.68 11.88
N ALA A 157 0.00 2.85 11.54
CA ALA A 157 0.81 4.06 11.32
C ALA A 157 1.48 4.60 12.61
N PHE A 158 0.95 4.23 13.79
CA PHE A 158 1.41 4.75 15.08
C PHE A 158 2.24 3.74 15.90
N LYS A 159 2.45 2.51 15.42
CA LYS A 159 3.31 1.55 16.11
C LYS A 159 4.78 1.95 16.03
N ASP A 160 5.54 1.66 17.06
CA ASP A 160 6.99 1.92 17.08
C ASP A 160 7.79 0.89 16.26
N GLU A 161 7.30 -0.35 16.17
CA GLU A 161 7.92 -1.46 15.43
C GLU A 161 6.85 -2.32 14.71
N ASP A 162 7.29 -3.23 13.85
CA ASP A 162 6.43 -4.15 13.08
C ASP A 162 5.28 -3.44 12.34
N ARG A 163 5.60 -2.31 11.72
CA ARG A 163 4.68 -1.58 10.87
C ARG A 163 4.57 -2.24 9.50
N PHE A 164 3.36 -2.23 8.96
CA PHE A 164 3.05 -2.76 7.64
C PHE A 164 2.38 -1.68 6.79
N PRO A 165 3.13 -0.66 6.31
CA PRO A 165 2.62 0.29 5.35
C PRO A 165 2.22 -0.41 4.05
N PHE A 166 1.24 0.13 3.32
CA PHE A 166 0.88 -0.44 2.02
C PHE A 166 1.93 -0.12 0.95
N LEU A 167 2.75 0.92 1.19
CA LEU A 167 3.81 1.36 0.30
C LEU A 167 4.91 2.06 1.11
N ILE A 168 6.17 1.81 0.76
CA ILE A 168 7.33 2.55 1.29
C ILE A 168 8.07 3.23 0.14
N LEU A 169 8.31 4.53 0.27
CA LEU A 169 9.24 5.28 -0.58
C LEU A 169 10.52 5.48 0.20
N GLU A 170 11.51 4.64 -0.05
CA GLU A 170 12.83 4.78 0.55
C GLU A 170 13.69 5.73 -0.30
N LEU A 171 14.47 6.59 0.34
CA LEU A 171 15.43 7.48 -0.28
C LEU A 171 16.83 7.00 0.07
N LYS A 172 17.63 6.76 -0.97
CA LYS A 172 19.01 6.29 -0.83
C LYS A 172 20.01 7.30 -1.36
N THR A 173 21.21 7.29 -0.79
CA THR A 173 22.40 7.85 -1.42
C THR A 173 22.88 6.93 -2.54
N LYS A 174 23.75 7.43 -3.43
CA LYS A 174 24.31 6.61 -4.51
C LYS A 174 25.03 5.35 -4.01
N GLU A 175 25.65 5.42 -2.85
CA GLU A 175 26.48 4.36 -2.29
C GLU A 175 25.65 3.23 -1.66
N GLU A 176 24.45 3.53 -1.20
CA GLU A 176 23.49 2.56 -0.64
C GLU A 176 22.71 1.80 -1.71
N LEU A 177 22.75 2.25 -2.97
CA LEU A 177 22.08 1.58 -4.07
C LEU A 177 22.75 0.25 -4.40
N THR A 178 21.97 -0.83 -4.40
CA THR A 178 22.38 -2.11 -4.99
C THR A 178 22.61 -1.95 -6.49
N LYS A 179 23.35 -2.89 -7.10
CA LYS A 179 23.61 -2.88 -8.55
C LYS A 179 22.31 -2.85 -9.39
N SER A 180 21.27 -3.55 -8.92
CA SER A 180 19.94 -3.58 -9.56
C SER A 180 19.21 -2.25 -9.42
N GLU A 181 19.18 -1.66 -8.22
CA GLU A 181 18.55 -0.36 -7.98
C GLU A 181 19.26 0.74 -8.78
N LEU A 182 20.59 0.75 -8.78
CA LEU A 182 21.38 1.71 -9.56
C LEU A 182 21.06 1.64 -11.05
N LYS A 183 20.88 0.43 -11.59
CA LYS A 183 20.50 0.24 -13.00
C LYS A 183 19.11 0.82 -13.28
N TRP A 184 18.17 0.63 -12.36
CA TRP A 184 16.81 1.13 -12.50
C TRP A 184 16.72 2.66 -12.29
N ILE A 185 17.41 3.22 -11.29
CA ILE A 185 17.50 4.67 -11.06
C ILE A 185 17.98 5.38 -12.33
N ARG A 186 19.00 4.85 -13.01
CA ARG A 186 19.51 5.40 -14.28
C ARG A 186 18.47 5.47 -15.40
N THR A 187 17.35 4.76 -15.28
CA THR A 187 16.26 4.82 -16.26
C THR A 187 15.26 5.93 -15.98
N ILE A 188 15.29 6.54 -14.79
CA ILE A 188 14.37 7.59 -14.37
C ILE A 188 15.07 8.91 -14.02
N MET A 189 16.32 8.87 -13.57
CA MET A 189 17.12 10.05 -13.24
C MET A 189 18.63 9.74 -13.22
N PHE A 190 19.47 10.78 -13.11
CA PHE A 190 20.88 10.58 -12.82
C PHE A 190 21.08 10.26 -11.34
N PRO A 191 21.78 9.16 -10.97
CA PRO A 191 22.00 8.81 -9.58
C PRO A 191 22.77 9.90 -8.82
N ALA A 192 22.15 10.45 -7.78
CA ALA A 192 22.68 11.55 -6.98
C ALA A 192 23.46 11.04 -5.76
N LYS A 193 24.48 11.81 -5.32
CA LYS A 193 25.25 11.48 -4.11
C LYS A 193 24.41 11.61 -2.85
N ASP A 194 23.56 12.63 -2.80
CA ASP A 194 22.67 12.90 -1.68
C ASP A 194 21.55 11.86 -1.57
N ARG A 195 20.91 11.78 -0.40
CA ARG A 195 19.82 10.83 -0.09
C ARG A 195 18.50 11.26 -0.76
N ILE A 196 18.48 11.23 -2.09
CA ILE A 196 17.36 11.67 -2.92
C ILE A 196 16.95 10.64 -3.97
N ASN A 197 17.68 9.52 -4.10
CA ASN A 197 17.36 8.50 -5.10
C ASN A 197 16.15 7.67 -4.62
N PRO A 198 14.98 7.73 -5.31
CA PRO A 198 13.75 7.12 -4.81
C PRO A 198 13.70 5.63 -5.11
N ILE A 199 13.57 4.78 -4.10
CA ILE A 199 13.26 3.36 -4.23
C ILE A 199 11.83 3.12 -3.73
N ILE A 200 10.97 2.66 -4.63
CA ILE A 200 9.58 2.34 -4.31
C ILE A 200 9.51 0.85 -3.94
N HIS A 201 9.22 0.56 -2.68
CA HIS A 201 8.94 -0.81 -2.22
C HIS A 201 7.45 -1.10 -2.39
N LEU A 202 7.14 -1.68 -3.53
CA LEU A 202 5.83 -2.19 -3.89
C LEU A 202 6.03 -3.44 -4.76
N GLU A 203 5.07 -4.36 -4.76
CA GLU A 203 5.07 -5.44 -5.74
C GLU A 203 5.08 -4.84 -7.17
N VAL A 204 6.11 -5.14 -7.96
CA VAL A 204 6.37 -4.52 -9.27
C VAL A 204 5.20 -4.72 -10.26
N SER A 205 4.44 -5.81 -10.11
CA SER A 205 3.23 -6.12 -10.89
C SER A 205 2.08 -5.13 -10.67
N LYS A 206 2.12 -4.34 -9.59
CA LYS A 206 1.10 -3.37 -9.22
C LYS A 206 1.45 -1.94 -9.58
N LEU A 207 2.72 -1.66 -9.86
CA LEU A 207 3.18 -0.32 -10.14
C LEU A 207 2.58 0.19 -11.46
N ASN A 208 1.85 1.29 -11.38
CA ASN A 208 1.24 1.97 -12.50
C ASN A 208 1.34 3.49 -12.30
N GLN A 209 1.02 4.27 -13.34
CA GLN A 209 1.17 5.73 -13.29
C GLN A 209 0.34 6.36 -12.17
N GLY A 210 -0.87 5.87 -11.91
CA GLY A 210 -1.73 6.38 -10.83
C GLY A 210 -1.07 6.27 -9.45
N ILE A 211 -0.32 5.20 -9.18
CA ILE A 211 0.44 5.06 -7.93
C ILE A 211 1.58 6.07 -7.85
N ILE A 212 2.29 6.31 -8.95
CA ILE A 212 3.38 7.30 -8.99
C ILE A 212 2.83 8.72 -8.80
N ASP A 213 1.71 9.04 -9.43
CA ASP A 213 1.04 10.34 -9.31
C ASP A 213 0.51 10.55 -7.88
N GLU A 214 -0.06 9.51 -7.28
CA GLU A 214 -0.51 9.52 -5.89
C GLU A 214 0.66 9.72 -4.93
N LEU A 215 1.76 8.97 -5.10
CA LEU A 215 2.98 9.14 -4.32
C LEU A 215 3.52 10.56 -4.41
N THR A 216 3.66 11.06 -5.64
CA THR A 216 4.11 12.43 -5.92
C THR A 216 3.25 13.44 -5.16
N THR A 217 1.93 13.23 -5.20
CA THR A 217 0.98 14.12 -4.54
C THR A 217 1.10 14.06 -3.03
N LEU A 218 1.21 12.87 -2.44
CA LEU A 218 1.33 12.68 -0.99
C LEU A 218 2.63 13.28 -0.45
N VAL A 219 3.77 13.01 -1.10
CA VAL A 219 5.07 13.62 -0.73
C VAL A 219 4.98 15.14 -0.83
N HIS A 220 4.40 15.65 -1.92
CA HIS A 220 4.19 17.08 -2.08
C HIS A 220 3.28 17.67 -0.98
N ARG A 221 2.22 16.97 -0.55
CA ARG A 221 1.37 17.46 0.56
C ARG A 221 2.12 17.51 1.88
N VAL A 222 2.92 16.48 2.19
CA VAL A 222 3.80 16.49 3.37
C VAL A 222 4.77 17.67 3.31
N MET A 223 5.42 17.90 2.17
CA MET A 223 6.29 19.05 1.94
C MET A 223 5.57 20.38 2.23
N VAL A 224 4.35 20.57 1.71
CA VAL A 224 3.58 21.81 1.92
C VAL A 224 3.17 22.00 3.39
N VAL A 225 2.82 20.92 4.11
CA VAL A 225 2.54 20.97 5.55
C VAL A 225 3.79 21.43 6.30
N ILE A 226 4.93 20.79 6.04
CA ILE A 226 6.21 21.13 6.66
C ILE A 226 6.59 22.58 6.40
N GLY A 227 6.56 23.02 5.14
CA GLY A 227 6.88 24.40 4.79
C GLY A 227 5.95 25.42 5.46
N LYS A 228 4.66 25.11 5.65
CA LYS A 228 3.74 26.01 6.36
C LYS A 228 4.07 26.12 7.85
N PHE A 229 4.31 24.98 8.50
CA PHE A 229 4.62 24.93 9.93
C PHE A 229 5.94 25.63 10.24
N GLN A 230 6.98 25.40 9.43
CA GLN A 230 8.26 26.07 9.54
C GLN A 230 8.14 27.59 9.35
N ARG A 231 7.43 28.06 8.31
CA ARG A 231 7.20 29.51 8.09
C ARG A 231 6.48 30.17 9.26
N ASN A 232 5.55 29.44 9.88
CA ASN A 232 4.79 29.91 11.03
C ASN A 232 5.46 29.65 12.38
N LYS A 233 6.67 29.06 12.40
CA LYS A 233 7.38 28.63 13.63
C LYS A 233 6.48 27.81 14.56
N THR A 234 5.68 26.92 13.97
CA THR A 234 4.77 26.03 14.68
C THR A 234 5.43 24.66 14.83
N ASP A 235 5.46 24.13 16.05
CA ASP A 235 5.96 22.77 16.30
C ASP A 235 5.11 21.73 15.57
N PHE A 236 5.73 20.65 15.11
CA PHE A 236 5.06 19.53 14.44
C PHE A 236 4.37 18.60 15.42
N VAL A 237 4.86 18.57 16.66
CA VAL A 237 4.32 17.76 17.74
C VAL A 237 3.37 18.60 18.55
N LYS A 238 2.12 18.13 18.63
CA LYS A 238 1.12 18.70 19.52
C LYS A 238 0.28 17.58 20.10
N GLU A 239 0.06 17.62 21.41
CA GLU A 239 -0.66 16.57 22.12
C GLU A 239 -2.02 16.28 21.47
N ASN A 240 -2.27 14.99 21.21
CA ASN A 240 -3.48 14.46 20.58
C ASN A 240 -3.85 15.11 19.24
N LYS A 241 -2.86 15.61 18.48
CA LYS A 241 -3.09 16.30 17.20
C LYS A 241 -2.06 15.92 16.15
N LEU A 242 -2.53 15.75 14.92
CA LEU A 242 -1.66 15.46 13.77
C LEU A 242 -1.53 16.66 12.84
N PRO A 243 -0.31 16.99 12.38
CA PRO A 243 -0.13 17.93 11.29
C PRO A 243 -0.83 17.39 10.03
N SER A 244 -1.63 18.23 9.38
CA SER A 244 -2.62 17.76 8.41
C SER A 244 -2.72 18.65 7.19
N TYR A 245 -3.01 18.00 6.06
CA TYR A 245 -3.45 18.63 4.81
C TYR A 245 -4.84 18.10 4.47
N VAL A 246 -5.83 18.99 4.34
CA VAL A 246 -7.19 18.61 3.95
C VAL A 246 -7.61 19.42 2.74
N GLN A 247 -7.94 18.74 1.64
CA GLN A 247 -8.49 19.35 0.44
C GLN A 247 -9.87 18.79 0.11
N LEU A 248 -10.84 19.68 -0.06
CA LEU A 248 -12.23 19.38 -0.42
C LEU A 248 -12.74 20.44 -1.40
N ASN A 249 -13.29 20.02 -2.55
CA ASN A 249 -13.84 20.94 -3.56
C ASN A 249 -12.84 22.05 -3.92
N GLU A 250 -11.59 21.67 -4.21
CA GLU A 250 -10.48 22.58 -4.58
C GLU A 250 -10.01 23.55 -3.47
N LYS A 251 -10.69 23.61 -2.33
CA LYS A 251 -10.22 24.38 -1.16
C LYS A 251 -9.35 23.51 -0.29
N ASN A 252 -8.22 24.06 0.15
CA ASN A 252 -7.32 23.37 1.07
C ASN A 252 -7.22 24.07 2.43
N SER A 253 -6.98 23.26 3.45
CA SER A 253 -6.65 23.70 4.80
C SER A 253 -5.44 22.93 5.29
N ILE A 254 -4.57 23.63 6.01
CA ILE A 254 -3.35 23.07 6.57
C ILE A 254 -3.25 23.54 8.01
N GLY A 255 -3.12 22.59 8.93
CA GLY A 255 -3.09 22.84 10.36
C GLY A 255 -3.09 21.53 11.13
N PHE A 256 -3.63 21.55 12.34
CA PHE A 256 -3.78 20.36 13.17
C PHE A 256 -5.18 19.78 13.07
N VAL A 257 -5.27 18.45 13.04
CA VAL A 257 -6.52 17.71 13.25
C VAL A 257 -6.41 16.92 14.55
N ASP A 258 -7.50 16.88 15.31
CA ASP A 258 -7.60 16.16 16.58
C ASP A 258 -7.64 14.65 16.37
N MET A 259 -6.82 13.89 17.10
CA MET A 259 -6.76 12.43 16.99
C MET A 259 -8.09 11.78 17.39
N GLY A 260 -8.77 12.29 18.41
CA GLY A 260 -10.10 11.79 18.80
C GLY A 260 -11.16 12.04 17.73
N GLN A 261 -11.01 13.07 16.89
CA GLN A 261 -11.83 13.21 15.69
C GLN A 261 -11.52 12.13 14.65
N LEU A 262 -10.24 11.82 14.43
CA LEU A 262 -9.81 10.80 13.47
C LEU A 262 -10.28 9.41 13.88
N GLU A 263 -10.12 9.04 15.15
CA GLU A 263 -10.60 7.77 15.72
C GLU A 263 -12.10 7.57 15.48
N ARG A 264 -12.93 8.59 15.74
CA ARG A 264 -14.37 8.53 15.46
C ARG A 264 -14.69 8.30 13.99
N ILE A 265 -13.87 8.78 13.06
CA ILE A 265 -14.07 8.54 11.61
C ILE A 265 -13.75 7.07 11.29
N VAL A 266 -12.72 6.51 11.91
CA VAL A 266 -12.36 5.09 11.76
C VAL A 266 -13.48 4.20 12.30
N GLU A 267 -13.94 4.43 13.54
CA GLU A 267 -14.99 3.63 14.19
C GLU A 267 -16.33 3.64 13.45
N ARG A 268 -16.69 4.77 12.83
CA ARG A 268 -17.93 4.88 12.03
C ARG A 268 -17.84 4.17 10.68
N SER A 269 -16.64 3.80 10.24
CA SER A 269 -16.43 3.10 8.97
C SER A 269 -16.43 1.57 9.12
N THR A 270 -16.37 1.07 10.37
CA THR A 270 -16.39 -0.36 10.72
C THR A 270 -17.75 -0.86 11.23
N LYS A 271 -18.76 0.01 11.31
CA LYS A 271 -20.17 -0.32 11.59
C LYS A 271 -21.00 -0.22 10.32
#